data_AF-A0A521DYL7-F1
#
_entry.id   AF-A0A521DYL7-F1
#
_cell.length_a   1.000
_cell.length_b   1.000
_cell.length_c   1.000
_cell.angle_alpha   90.00
_cell.angle_beta   90.00
_cell.angle_gamma   90.00
#
_symmetry.space_group_name_H-M   'P 1'
#
loop_
_entity.id
_entity.type
_entity.pdbx_description
1 polymer ?
#
loop_
_entity_poly.entity_id
_entity_poly.type
_entity_poly.pdbx_seq_one_letter_code
_entity_poly.pdbx_strand_id
1 'polypeptide(L)' 'MNSKFETLKANVQEIIDLIAAKNDREANNKLLEVSETLDEMIDFAEEDEEVREITRYQVLLNQLHVKINGEEPVDGE' A
#
# COMPACT_ATOMS: atom_id res chain seq x y z
N MET A 1 13.26 -5.67 16.43
CA MET A 1 12.19 -5.87 15.43
C MET A 1 11.62 -4.50 15.15
N ASN A 2 11.67 -4.08 13.90
CA ASN A 2 11.42 -2.70 13.48
C ASN A 2 9.90 -2.46 13.47
N SER A 3 9.36 -1.95 14.60
CA SER A 3 7.92 -1.94 14.90
C SER A 3 7.08 -1.21 13.85
N LYS A 4 7.66 -0.26 13.11
CA LYS A 4 6.98 0.47 12.03
C LYS A 4 6.56 -0.45 10.88
N PHE A 5 7.41 -1.40 10.51
CA PHE A 5 7.12 -2.35 9.42
C PHE A 5 6.15 -3.44 9.83
N GLU A 6 6.07 -3.79 11.12
CA GLU A 6 5.02 -4.68 11.63
C GLU A 6 3.63 -4.04 11.54
N THR A 7 3.51 -2.75 11.88
CA THR A 7 2.25 -1.99 11.69
C THR A 7 1.88 -1.91 10.22
N LEU A 8 2.84 -1.61 9.35
CA LEU A 8 2.61 -1.54 7.90
C LEU A 8 2.13 -2.88 7.33
N LYS A 9 2.75 -3.98 7.76
CA LYS A 9 2.33 -5.33 7.38
C LYS A 9 0.90 -5.65 7.85
N ALA A 10 0.55 -5.27 9.07
CA ALA A 10 -0.81 -5.45 9.59
C ALA A 10 -1.84 -4.66 8.79
N ASN A 11 -1.55 -3.40 8.48
CA ASN A 11 -2.43 -2.55 7.67
C ASN A 11 -2.60 -3.09 6.24
N VAL A 12 -1.54 -3.60 5.63
CA VAL A 12 -1.58 -4.23 4.31
C VAL A 12 -2.43 -5.51 4.33
N GLN A 13 -2.30 -6.32 5.38
CA GLN A 13 -3.15 -7.51 5.55
C GLN A 13 -4.62 -7.12 5.69
N GLU A 14 -4.94 -6.07 6.43
CA GLU A 14 -6.29 -5.55 6.56
C GLU A 14 -6.87 -5.13 5.19
N ILE A 15 -6.08 -4.47 4.34
CA ILE A 15 -6.48 -4.15 2.96
C ILE A 15 -6.82 -5.44 2.19
N ILE A 16 -5.95 -6.47 2.27
CA ILE A 16 -6.17 -7.75 1.60
C ILE A 16 -7.45 -8.43 2.09
N ASP A 17 -7.70 -8.39 3.40
CA ASP A 17 -8.88 -8.98 4.01
C ASP A 17 -10.17 -8.24 3.59
N LEU A 18 -10.13 -6.92 3.49
CA LEU A 18 -11.24 -6.11 2.97
C LEU A 18 -11.54 -6.42 1.50
N ILE A 19 -10.50 -6.57 0.66
CA ILE A 19 -10.65 -7.01 -0.74
C ILE A 19 -11.26 -8.41 -0.80
N ALA A 20 -10.79 -9.34 0.05
CA ALA A 20 -11.33 -10.70 0.10
C ALA A 20 -12.81 -10.72 0.54
N ALA A 21 -13.20 -9.79 1.42
CA ALA A 21 -14.57 -9.55 1.84
C ALA A 21 -15.42 -8.78 0.81
N LYS A 22 -14.85 -8.39 -0.33
CA LYS A 22 -15.47 -7.53 -1.36
C LYS A 22 -15.92 -6.16 -0.82
N ASN A 23 -15.22 -5.65 0.18
CA ASN A 23 -15.45 -4.33 0.77
C ASN A 23 -14.51 -3.30 0.16
N ASP A 24 -14.64 -3.10 -1.16
CA ASP A 24 -13.73 -2.31 -1.98
C ASP A 24 -13.65 -0.84 -1.55
N ARG A 25 -14.75 -0.29 -1.03
CA ARG A 25 -14.78 1.08 -0.51
C ARG A 25 -13.87 1.25 0.70
N GLU A 26 -13.96 0.35 1.66
CA GLU A 26 -13.14 0.42 2.88
C GLU A 26 -11.68 0.04 2.58
N ALA A 27 -11.46 -0.92 1.66
CA ALA A 27 -10.13 -1.24 1.15
C ALA A 27 -9.46 -0.02 0.51
N ASN A 28 -10.18 0.75 -0.33
CA ASN A 28 -9.67 1.98 -0.94
C ASN A 28 -9.36 3.08 0.10
N ASN A 29 -10.24 3.26 1.12
CA ASN A 29 -9.97 4.21 2.19
C ASN A 29 -8.69 3.85 2.96
N LYS A 30 -8.53 2.57 3.29
CA LYS A 30 -7.35 2.06 4.00
C LYS A 30 -6.10 2.15 3.12
N LEU A 31 -6.21 1.88 1.81
CA LEU A 31 -5.12 2.08 0.85
C LEU A 31 -4.61 3.52 0.87
N LEU A 32 -5.50 4.51 0.89
CA LEU A 32 -5.13 5.92 0.93
C LEU A 32 -4.36 6.24 2.23
N GLU A 33 -4.90 5.83 3.38
CA GLU A 33 -4.26 6.01 4.70
C GLU A 33 -2.85 5.42 4.75
N VAL A 34 -2.69 4.20 4.24
CA VAL A 34 -1.38 3.52 4.24
C VAL A 34 -0.43 4.14 3.22
N SER A 35 -0.93 4.67 2.11
CA SER A 35 -0.12 5.40 1.13
C SER A 35 0.46 6.67 1.74
N GLU A 36 -0.35 7.46 2.45
CA GLU A 36 0.11 8.65 3.19
C GLU A 36 1.19 8.28 4.22
N THR A 37 0.98 7.17 4.93
CA THR A 37 1.98 6.66 5.90
C THR A 37 3.31 6.28 5.21
N LEU A 38 3.25 5.65 4.03
CA LEU A 38 4.45 5.29 3.28
C LEU A 38 5.22 6.51 2.78
N ASP A 39 4.51 7.55 2.36
CA ASP A 39 5.12 8.81 1.92
C ASP A 39 5.85 9.49 3.07
N GLU A 40 5.22 9.59 4.24
CA GLU A 40 5.89 10.08 5.46
C GLU A 40 7.11 9.23 5.82
N MET A 41 6.98 7.90 5.79
CA MET A 41 8.11 7.02 6.09
C MET A 41 9.28 7.20 5.12
N ILE A 42 9.02 7.48 3.84
CA ILE A 42 10.06 7.69 2.83
C ILE A 42 10.78 9.03 3.05
N ASP A 43 10.04 10.08 3.43
CA ASP A 43 10.61 11.40 3.71
C ASP A 43 11.58 11.39 4.91
N PHE A 44 11.37 10.46 5.86
CA PHE A 44 12.21 10.29 7.04
C PHE A 44 13.17 9.09 6.97
N ALA A 45 13.24 8.38 5.84
CA ALA A 45 14.13 7.23 5.72
C ALA A 45 15.59 7.67 5.55
N GLU A 46 16.46 7.27 6.48
CA GLU A 46 17.90 7.62 6.46
C GLU A 46 18.78 6.48 5.89
N GLU A 47 18.30 5.24 5.96
CA GLU A 47 19.06 4.06 5.54
C GLU A 47 18.50 3.47 4.23
N ASP A 48 19.39 3.08 3.32
CA ASP A 48 19.04 2.44 2.04
C ASP A 48 18.17 1.18 2.22
N GLU A 49 18.36 0.44 3.32
CA GLU A 49 17.56 -0.74 3.64
C GLU A 49 16.11 -0.37 3.95
N GLU A 50 15.89 0.74 4.66
CA GLU A 50 14.56 1.24 4.97
C GLU A 50 13.86 1.76 3.72
N VAL A 51 14.56 2.56 2.90
CA VAL A 51 14.03 3.03 1.61
C VAL A 51 13.61 1.85 0.74
N ARG A 52 14.48 0.83 0.62
CA ARG A 52 14.19 -0.37 -0.16
C ARG A 52 12.96 -1.11 0.36
N GLU A 53 12.79 -1.18 1.68
CA GLU A 53 11.62 -1.82 2.27
C GLU A 53 10.34 -1.04 2.03
N ILE A 54 10.35 0.28 2.23
CA ILE A 54 9.20 1.17 1.97
C ILE A 54 8.76 1.07 0.50
N THR A 55 9.70 1.10 -0.45
CA THR A 55 9.37 0.97 -1.88
C THR A 55 8.72 -0.37 -2.23
N ARG A 56 9.08 -1.48 -1.55
CA ARG A 56 8.40 -2.77 -1.76
C ARG A 56 6.92 -2.69 -1.37
N TYR A 57 6.61 -1.97 -0.29
CA TYR A 57 5.23 -1.77 0.13
C TYR A 57 4.47 -0.82 -0.81
N GLN A 58 5.10 0.24 -1.34
CA GLN A 58 4.49 1.11 -2.34
C GLN A 58 4.07 0.33 -3.59
N VAL A 59 4.93 -0.55 -4.11
CA VAL A 59 4.61 -1.43 -5.26
C VAL A 59 3.44 -2.35 -4.92
N LEU A 60 3.41 -2.92 -3.72
CA LEU A 60 2.32 -3.79 -3.28
C LEU A 60 0.99 -3.03 -3.17
N LEU A 61 0.98 -1.83 -2.58
CA LEU A 61 -0.24 -1.01 -2.52
C LEU A 61 -0.75 -0.67 -3.92
N ASN A 62 0.14 -0.34 -4.86
CA ASN A 62 -0.26 -0.11 -6.24
C ASN A 62 -0.93 -1.34 -6.87
N GLN A 63 -0.38 -2.54 -6.65
CA GLN A 63 -1.01 -3.78 -7.13
C GLN A 63 -2.38 -4.02 -6.51
N LEU A 64 -2.56 -3.71 -5.22
CA LEU A 64 -3.84 -3.82 -4.53
C LEU A 64 -4.85 -2.80 -5.07
N HIS A 65 -4.40 -1.57 -5.33
CA HIS A 65 -5.22 -0.53 -5.96
C HIS A 65 -5.71 -0.96 -7.35
N VAL A 66 -4.82 -1.45 -8.22
CA VAL A 66 -5.19 -1.97 -9.55
C VAL A 66 -6.17 -3.14 -9.44
N LYS A 67 -5.99 -4.02 -8.45
CA LYS A 67 -6.90 -5.15 -8.22
C LYS A 67 -8.31 -4.71 -7.83
N ILE A 68 -8.45 -3.62 -7.06
CA ILE A 68 -9.76 -3.10 -6.62
C ILE A 68 -10.43 -2.33 -7.75
N ASN A 69 -9.72 -1.40 -8.36
CA ASN A 69 -10.32 -0.41 -9.25
C ASN A 69 -10.32 -0.86 -10.72
N GLY A 70 -9.45 -1.81 -11.08
CA GLY A 70 -9.12 -2.14 -12.46
C GLY A 70 -8.39 -0.97 -13.11
N GLU A 71 -7.17 -1.15 -13.59
CA GLU A 71 -6.70 -0.23 -14.62
C GLU A 71 -7.57 -0.47 -15.85
N GLU A 72 -8.37 0.53 -16.26
CA GLU A 72 -8.78 0.58 -17.66
C GLU A 72 -7.49 0.52 -18.48
N PRO A 73 -7.41 -0.31 -19.54
CA PRO A 73 -6.35 -0.15 -20.50
C PRO A 73 -6.40 1.31 -20.96
N VAL A 74 -5.33 2.06 -20.73
CA VAL A 74 -5.10 3.28 -21.50
C VAL A 74 -4.98 2.82 -22.95
N ASP A 75 -6.11 2.77 -23.65
CA ASP A 75 -6.14 2.70 -25.10
C ASP A 75 -5.38 3.94 -25.56
N GLY A 76 -4.12 3.71 -25.93
CA GLY A 76 -3.28 4.73 -26.51
C GLY A 76 -3.92 5.20 -27.80
N GLU A 77 -4.42 6.43 -27.79
CA GLU A 77 -4.61 7.23 -29.01
C GLU A 77 -3.25 7.62 -29.62
#